data_AF-A0AAD9J928-F1
#
_entry.id   AF-A0AAD9J928-F1
#
_cell.length_a   1.000
_cell.length_b   1.000
_cell.length_c   1.000
_cell.angle_alpha   90.00
_cell.angle_beta   90.00
_cell.angle_gamma   90.00
#
_symmetry.space_group_name_H-M   'P 1'
#
loop_
_entity.id
_entity.type
_entity.pdbx_description
1 polymer ?
#
loop_
_entity_poly.entity_id
_entity_poly.type
_entity_poly.pdbx_seq_one_letter_code
_entity_poly.pdbx_strand_id
1 'polypeptide(L)'
;MASAIYDHLNAEEFIGGSSGLAIAVFGNTLSRLPPLSRLPVLFAGTAVGIGLGYAVRSKKEQRILDKEYMIWDYVKRHPEDFPELKPKKYKEVLLEWHPIR
;
A
#
# COMPACT_ATOMS: atom_id res chain seq x y z
N MET A 1 0.74 9.26 -18.03
CA MET A 1 1.72 10.31 -17.67
C MET A 1 1.71 10.68 -16.16
N ALA A 2 1.07 9.90 -15.27
CA ALA A 2 1.03 10.19 -13.82
C ALA A 2 1.63 9.09 -12.92
N SER A 3 1.88 7.88 -13.42
CA SER A 3 2.56 6.78 -12.71
C SER A 3 4.07 6.70 -13.03
N ALA A 4 4.59 7.67 -13.80
CA ALA A 4 5.96 7.69 -14.34
C ALA A 4 7.04 8.10 -13.31
N ILE A 5 6.68 8.17 -12.03
CA ILE A 5 7.57 8.48 -10.91
C ILE A 5 7.34 7.36 -9.89
N TYR A 6 7.94 6.20 -10.13
CA TYR A 6 8.11 5.16 -9.12
C TYR A 6 8.88 5.80 -7.95
N ASP A 7 8.17 6.07 -6.86
CA ASP A 7 8.78 6.44 -5.58
C ASP A 7 9.85 5.40 -5.24
N HIS A 8 11.07 5.87 -5.04
CA HIS A 8 12.30 5.09 -5.19
C HIS A 8 12.60 4.21 -3.97
N LEU A 9 11.63 4.01 -3.08
CA LEU A 9 11.59 3.01 -2.03
C LEU A 9 10.15 2.97 -1.52
N ASN A 10 9.40 1.92 -1.83
CA ASN A 10 8.01 1.83 -1.38
C ASN A 10 7.97 1.67 0.15
N ALA A 11 6.99 2.30 0.81
CA ALA A 11 6.90 2.37 2.26
C ALA A 11 6.96 0.98 2.93
N GLU A 12 6.39 -0.06 2.29
CA GLU A 12 6.42 -1.43 2.80
C GLU A 12 7.85 -2.03 2.85
N GLU A 13 8.69 -1.72 1.86
CA GLU A 13 10.08 -2.18 1.82
C GLU A 13 10.94 -1.40 2.81
N PHE A 14 10.69 -0.10 2.98
CA PHE A 14 11.37 0.72 3.99
C PHE A 14 11.03 0.27 5.42
N ILE A 15 9.74 0.03 5.70
CA ILE A 15 9.27 -0.50 6.99
C ILE A 15 9.81 -1.92 7.21
N GLY A 16 9.81 -2.75 6.17
CA GLY A 16 10.43 -4.08 6.20
C GLY A 16 11.91 -4.02 6.54
N GLY A 17 12.69 -3.20 5.84
CA GLY A 17 14.13 -3.05 6.06
C GLY A 17 14.48 -2.51 7.45
N SER A 18 13.78 -1.45 7.90
CA SER A 18 13.98 -0.86 9.23
C SER A 18 13.59 -1.81 10.37
N SER A 19 12.49 -2.56 10.22
CA SER A 19 12.12 -3.60 11.19
C SER A 19 13.12 -4.75 11.22
N GLY A 20 13.61 -5.19 10.06
CA GLY A 20 14.69 -6.18 9.96
C GLY A 20 15.98 -5.73 10.65
N LEU A 21 16.36 -4.46 10.48
CA LEU A 21 17.49 -3.85 11.19
C LEU A 21 17.23 -3.81 12.71
N ALA A 22 16.06 -3.35 13.14
CA ALA A 22 15.70 -3.27 14.55
C ALA A 22 15.74 -4.64 15.24
N ILE A 23 15.24 -5.69 14.57
CA ILE A 23 15.31 -7.08 15.05
C ILE A 23 16.76 -7.54 15.18
N ALA A 24 17.62 -7.25 14.19
CA ALA A 24 19.03 -7.63 14.25
C ALA A 24 19.79 -6.91 15.38
N VAL A 25 19.51 -5.62 15.58
CA VAL A 25 20.05 -4.83 16.71
C VAL A 25 19.57 -5.38 18.05
N PHE A 26 18.28 -5.70 18.16
CA PHE A 26 17.70 -6.29 19.37
C PHE A 26 18.30 -7.66 19.68
N GLY A 27 18.50 -8.51 18.68
CA GLY A 27 19.14 -9.81 18.83
C GLY A 27 20.60 -9.72 19.33
N ASN A 28 21.35 -8.72 18.86
CA ASN A 28 22.71 -8.46 19.37
C ASN A 28 22.67 -8.01 20.84
N THR A 29 21.75 -7.11 21.20
CA THR A 29 21.57 -6.62 22.57
C THR A 29 21.19 -7.75 23.52
N LEU A 30 20.28 -8.64 23.10
CA LEU A 30 19.86 -9.82 23.88
C LEU A 30 21.04 -10.79 24.11
N SER A 31 21.93 -10.89 23.13
CA SER A 31 23.15 -11.71 23.21
C SER A 31 24.27 -11.07 24.05
N ARG A 32 24.01 -9.94 24.72
CA ARG A 32 25.00 -9.14 25.48
C ARG A 32 26.19 -8.68 24.63
N LEU A 33 25.96 -8.52 23.32
CA LEU A 33 26.94 -7.97 22.39
C LEU A 33 26.61 -6.49 22.14
N PRO A 34 27.60 -5.65 21.80
CA PRO A 34 27.31 -4.27 21.45
C PRO A 34 26.38 -4.23 20.21
N PRO A 35 25.38 -3.34 20.19
CA PRO A 35 24.29 -3.33 19.20
C PRO A 35 24.74 -3.39 17.73
N LEU A 36 25.85 -2.71 17.42
CA LEU A 36 26.36 -2.53 16.06
C LEU A 36 27.56 -3.41 15.70
N SER A 37 28.00 -4.32 16.58
CA SER A 37 29.24 -5.07 16.38
C SER A 37 29.21 -6.07 15.22
N ARG A 38 28.02 -6.57 14.84
CA ARG A 38 27.86 -7.60 13.81
C ARG A 38 27.26 -7.02 12.54
N LEU A 39 28.08 -6.31 11.76
CA LEU A 39 27.67 -5.76 10.46
C LEU A 39 27.02 -6.80 9.52
N PRO A 40 27.57 -8.02 9.34
CA PRO A 40 26.94 -9.01 8.46
C PRO A 40 25.52 -9.40 8.90
N VAL A 41 25.27 -9.46 10.21
CA VAL A 41 23.95 -9.79 10.77
C VAL A 41 22.97 -8.64 10.56
N LEU A 42 23.42 -7.38 10.71
CA LEU A 42 22.60 -6.21 10.42
C LEU A 42 22.23 -6.14 8.92
N PHE A 43 23.20 -6.34 8.03
CA PHE A 43 22.95 -6.37 6.59
C PHE A 43 22.02 -7.52 6.20
N ALA A 44 22.22 -8.73 6.76
CA ALA A 44 21.34 -9.86 6.53
C ALA A 44 19.91 -9.60 7.03
N GLY A 45 19.77 -9.04 8.24
CA GLY A 45 18.48 -8.70 8.84
C GLY A 45 17.72 -7.66 8.01
N THR A 46 18.40 -6.59 7.58
CA THR A 46 17.81 -5.58 6.70
C THR A 46 17.40 -6.15 5.34
N ALA A 47 18.26 -6.97 4.72
CA ALA A 47 17.96 -7.58 3.42
C ALA A 47 16.74 -8.52 3.49
N VAL A 48 16.64 -9.33 4.54
CA VAL A 48 15.48 -10.18 4.80
C VAL A 48 14.22 -9.33 5.03
N GLY A 49 14.34 -8.26 5.81
CA GLY A 49 13.25 -7.33 6.07
C GLY A 49 12.69 -6.69 4.79
N ILE A 50 13.57 -6.22 3.89
CA ILE A 50 13.18 -5.68 2.59
C ILE A 50 12.48 -6.76 1.74
N GLY A 51 13.03 -7.97 1.70
CA GLY A 51 12.42 -9.08 0.95
C GLY A 51 11.02 -9.44 1.43
N LEU A 52 10.79 -9.43 2.75
CA LEU A 52 9.45 -9.62 3.33
C LEU A 52 8.52 -8.46 2.99
N GLY A 53 9.00 -7.22 3.06
CA GLY A 53 8.24 -6.03 2.66
C GLY A 53 7.76 -6.11 1.21
N TYR A 54 8.64 -6.53 0.30
CA TYR A 54 8.31 -6.77 -1.11
C TYR A 54 7.23 -7.84 -1.26
N ALA A 55 7.37 -8.98 -0.59
CA ALA A 55 6.39 -10.08 -0.69
C ALA A 55 4.99 -9.66 -0.21
N VAL A 56 4.94 -8.90 0.90
CA VAL A 56 3.68 -8.35 1.44
C VAL A 56 3.04 -7.39 0.45
N ARG A 57 3.82 -6.46 -0.13
CA ARG A 57 3.32 -5.52 -1.13
C ARG A 57 2.75 -6.24 -2.34
N SER A 58 3.52 -7.16 -2.92
CA SER A 58 3.09 -7.95 -4.09
C SER A 58 1.78 -8.69 -3.81
N LYS A 59 1.59 -9.25 -2.61
CA LYS A 59 0.35 -9.92 -2.25
C LYS A 59 -0.83 -8.95 -2.07
N LYS A 60 -0.57 -7.76 -1.55
CA LYS A 60 -1.59 -6.70 -1.40
C LYS A 60 -2.04 -6.17 -2.75
N GLU A 61 -1.10 -5.89 -3.65
CA GLU A 61 -1.37 -5.44 -5.02
C GLU A 61 -2.19 -6.48 -5.78
N GLN A 62 -1.80 -7.76 -5.76
CA GLN A 62 -2.57 -8.84 -6.37
C GLN A 62 -4.01 -8.87 -5.88
N ARG A 63 -4.24 -8.76 -4.56
CA ARG A 63 -5.61 -8.75 -4.00
C ARG A 63 -6.43 -7.55 -4.46
N ILE A 64 -5.81 -6.39 -4.65
CA ILE A 64 -6.51 -5.18 -5.13
C ILE A 64 -6.86 -5.37 -6.61
N LEU A 65 -5.92 -5.84 -7.41
CA LEU A 65 -6.12 -6.13 -8.83
C LEU A 65 -7.20 -7.20 -9.04
N ASP A 66 -7.19 -8.28 -8.27
CA ASP A 66 -8.20 -9.34 -8.35
C ASP A 66 -9.61 -8.81 -8.04
N LYS A 67 -9.73 -7.97 -7.00
CA LYS A 67 -11.01 -7.33 -6.65
C LYS A 67 -11.49 -6.38 -7.74
N GLU A 68 -10.60 -5.53 -8.24
CA GLU A 68 -10.91 -4.58 -9.29
C GLU A 68 -11.32 -5.31 -10.58
N TYR A 69 -10.59 -6.35 -10.96
CA TYR A 69 -10.94 -7.22 -12.08
C TYR A 69 -12.33 -7.81 -11.92
N MET A 70 -12.65 -8.37 -10.75
CA MET A 70 -13.96 -8.96 -10.47
C MET A 70 -15.10 -7.93 -10.57
N ILE A 71 -14.90 -6.72 -10.03
CA ILE A 71 -15.91 -5.65 -10.07
C ILE A 71 -16.16 -5.23 -11.52
N TRP A 72 -15.10 -4.96 -12.28
CA TRP A 72 -15.24 -4.56 -13.69
C TRP A 72 -15.83 -5.64 -14.56
N ASP A 73 -15.48 -6.90 -14.32
CA ASP A 73 -16.07 -8.04 -15.01
C ASP A 73 -17.58 -8.17 -14.69
N TYR A 74 -17.98 -7.95 -13.44
CA TYR A 74 -19.39 -7.94 -13.05
C TYR A 74 -20.17 -6.80 -13.73
N VAL A 75 -19.65 -5.57 -13.70
CA VAL A 75 -20.27 -4.40 -14.34
C VAL A 75 -20.46 -4.61 -15.84
N LYS A 76 -19.47 -5.23 -16.51
CA LYS A 76 -19.57 -5.53 -17.95
C LYS A 76 -20.58 -6.62 -18.28
N ARG A 77 -20.76 -7.61 -17.40
CA ARG A 77 -21.71 -8.71 -17.59
C ARG A 77 -23.16 -8.30 -17.28
N HIS A 78 -23.36 -7.33 -16.40
CA HIS A 78 -24.67 -6.89 -15.95
C HIS A 78 -24.88 -5.38 -16.15
N PRO A 79 -24.89 -4.89 -17.40
CA PRO A 79 -25.13 -3.47 -17.67
C PRO A 79 -26.53 -3.00 -17.22
N GLU A 80 -27.50 -3.91 -17.10
CA GLU A 80 -28.87 -3.62 -16.62
C GLU A 80 -28.90 -3.12 -15.17
N ASP A 81 -27.99 -3.59 -14.31
CA ASP A 81 -27.89 -3.19 -12.92
C ASP A 81 -27.21 -1.81 -12.76
N PHE A 82 -26.44 -1.39 -13.76
CA PHE A 82 -25.64 -0.16 -13.76
C PHE A 82 -26.03 0.78 -14.92
N PRO A 83 -27.26 1.34 -14.92
CA PRO A 83 -27.66 2.28 -15.95
C PRO A 83 -26.80 3.55 -15.90
N GLU A 84 -26.37 4.03 -17.06
CA GLU A 84 -25.65 5.30 -17.17
C GLU A 84 -26.59 6.47 -16.88
N LEU A 85 -26.57 6.95 -15.64
CA LEU A 85 -27.31 8.16 -15.25
C LEU A 85 -26.59 9.40 -15.79
N LYS A 86 -27.28 10.17 -16.63
CA LYS A 86 -26.76 11.47 -17.07
C LYS A 86 -26.65 12.40 -15.86
N PRO A 87 -25.46 12.95 -15.54
CA PRO A 87 -25.31 13.86 -14.41
C PRO A 87 -26.19 15.10 -14.61
N LYS A 88 -27.04 15.40 -13.61
CA LYS A 88 -27.88 16.60 -13.62
C LYS A 88 -27.01 17.84 -13.47
N LYS A 89 -27.32 18.90 -14.22
CA LYS A 89 -26.60 20.17 -14.08
C LYS A 89 -27.05 20.89 -12.79
N TYR A 90 -26.17 21.69 -12.19
CA TYR A 90 -26.52 22.50 -11.01
C TYR A 90 -27.73 23.42 -11.23
N LYS A 91 -27.96 23.88 -12.47
CA LYS A 91 -29.14 24.68 -12.83
C LYS A 91 -30.47 23.90 -12.77
N GLU A 92 -30.40 22.57 -12.80
CA GLU A 92 -31.56 21.65 -12.82
C GLU A 92 -31.87 21.10 -11.41
N VAL A 93 -31.01 21.37 -10.42
CA VAL A 93 -31.14 20.85 -9.06
C VAL A 93 -31.15 22.01 -8.06
N LEU A 94 -32.27 22.19 -7.37
CA LEU A 94 -32.38 23.10 -6.23
C LEU A 94 -32.07 22.30 -4.97
N LEU A 95 -30.90 22.57 -4.37
CA LEU A 95 -30.54 22.04 -3.06
C LEU A 95 -31.03 23.00 -1.98
N GLU A 96 -31.32 22.47 -0.80
CA GLU A 96 -31.66 23.29 0.36
C GLU A 96 -30.45 24.14 0.78
N TRP A 97 -30.66 25.44 0.92
CA TRP A 97 -29.60 26.36 1.35
C TRP A 97 -29.59 26.45 2.88
N HIS A 98 -28.52 25.97 3.50
CA HIS A 98 -28.28 26.11 4.94
C HIS A 98 -27.24 27.19 5.20
N PRO A 99 -27.63 28.41 5.61
CA PRO A 99 -26.67 29.45 5.96
C PRO A 99 -25.95 29.11 7.28
N ILE A 100 -24.64 29.34 7.31
CA ILE A 100 -23.85 29.36 8.55
C ILE A 100 -24.12 30.70 9.22
N ARG A 101 -24.60 30.67 10.47
CA ARG A 101 -24.88 31.86 11.29
C ARG A 101 -23.82 32.03 12.36
#